data_AF-A0A7W9GFE9-F1
#
_entry.id   AF-A0A7W9GFE9-F1
#
_cell.length_a   1.000
_cell.length_b   1.000
_cell.length_c   1.000
_cell.angle_alpha   90.00
_cell.angle_beta   90.00
_cell.angle_gamma   90.00
#
_symmetry.space_group_name_H-M   'P 1'
#
loop_
_entity.id
_entity.type
_entity.pdbx_description
1 polymer ?
#
loop_
_entity_poly.entity_id
_entity_poly.type
_entity_poly.pdbx_seq_one_letter_code
_entity_poly.pdbx_strand_id
1 'polypeptide(L)' 'MRIKQGITAAALVAATLAVGSAPAHAIPPPPPGGDNLTVLSYYAGETLVGQRWFGCAQPGQWGTLEGQLKVTWTPC' A
#
# COMPACT_ATOMS: atom_id res chain seq x y z
N MET A 1 -37.45 -8.43 -34.56
CA MET A 1 -36.70 -8.70 -33.30
C MET A 1 -35.69 -7.57 -33.05
N ARG A 2 -36.04 -6.50 -32.32
CA ARG A 2 -35.13 -5.35 -32.05
C ARG A 2 -35.07 -4.89 -30.59
N ILE A 3 -35.75 -5.59 -29.67
CA ILE A 3 -35.87 -5.17 -28.26
C ILE A 3 -34.79 -5.82 -27.37
N LYS A 4 -34.25 -6.99 -27.77
CA LYS A 4 -33.26 -7.73 -26.98
C LYS A 4 -31.89 -7.07 -26.89
N GLN A 5 -31.51 -6.22 -27.85
CA GLN A 5 -30.18 -5.59 -27.90
C GLN A 5 -30.03 -4.36 -27.00
N GLY A 6 -31.13 -3.71 -26.61
CA GLY A 6 -31.08 -2.52 -25.74
C GLY A 6 -30.78 -2.86 -24.27
N ILE A 7 -31.24 -4.02 -23.81
CA ILE A 7 -31.12 -4.44 -22.40
C ILE A 7 -29.67 -4.83 -22.08
N THR A 8 -28.97 -5.47 -23.03
CA THR A 8 -27.59 -5.92 -22.86
C THR A 8 -26.61 -4.74 -22.79
N ALA A 9 -26.85 -3.69 -23.60
CA ALA A 9 -26.01 -2.49 -23.59
C ALA A 9 -26.11 -1.72 -22.26
N ALA A 10 -27.32 -1.62 -21.69
CA ALA A 10 -27.53 -0.94 -20.42
C ALA A 10 -26.84 -1.65 -19.23
N ALA A 11 -26.81 -2.98 -19.24
CA ALA A 11 -26.14 -3.77 -18.20
C ALA A 11 -24.61 -3.60 -18.22
N LEU A 12 -23.98 -3.47 -19.40
CA LEU A 12 -22.53 -3.23 -19.49
C LEU A 12 -22.15 -1.84 -18.97
N VAL A 13 -22.94 -0.81 -19.26
CA VAL A 13 -22.65 0.57 -18.80
C VAL A 13 -22.78 0.67 -17.27
N ALA A 14 -23.79 0.04 -16.69
CA ALA A 14 -23.96 -0.02 -15.23
C ALA A 14 -22.78 -0.77 -14.55
N ALA A 15 -22.28 -1.84 -15.17
CA ALA A 15 -21.12 -2.58 -14.66
C ALA A 15 -19.84 -1.72 -14.69
N THR A 16 -19.63 -0.89 -15.71
CA THR A 16 -18.44 -0.02 -15.78
C THR A 16 -18.44 1.10 -14.74
N LEU A 17 -19.62 1.60 -14.34
CA LEU A 17 -19.74 2.65 -13.32
C LEU A 17 -19.54 2.11 -11.89
N ALA A 18 -19.92 0.85 -11.64
CA ALA A 18 -19.75 0.22 -10.33
C ALA A 18 -18.29 -0.18 -10.02
N VAL A 19 -17.43 -0.34 -11.03
CA VAL A 19 -16.01 -0.69 -10.86
C VAL A 19 -15.14 0.54 -10.58
N GLY A 20 -15.65 1.75 -10.81
CA GLY A 20 -14.92 3.01 -10.62
C GLY A 20 -14.92 3.55 -9.19
N SER A 21 -15.73 3.00 -8.29
CA SER A 21 -15.81 3.42 -6.88
C SER A 21 -15.13 2.43 -5.94
N ALA A 22 -13.99 1.89 -6.33
CA ALA A 22 -13.05 1.49 -5.30
C ALA A 22 -12.76 2.78 -4.51
N PRO A 23 -12.90 2.81 -3.17
CA PRO A 23 -12.36 3.93 -2.43
C PRO A 23 -10.90 4.04 -2.89
N ALA A 24 -10.49 5.23 -3.30
CA ALA A 24 -9.08 5.56 -3.28
C ALA A 24 -8.68 5.25 -1.84
N HIS A 25 -8.13 4.05 -1.63
CA HIS A 25 -7.57 3.65 -0.36
C HIS A 25 -6.59 4.75 -0.13
N ALA A 26 -6.91 5.63 0.83
CA ALA A 26 -6.09 6.78 1.12
C ALA A 26 -4.69 6.19 1.24
N ILE A 27 -3.85 6.49 0.25
CA ILE A 27 -2.44 6.17 0.35
C ILE A 27 -2.10 6.85 1.67
N PRO A 28 -1.76 6.09 2.73
CA PRO A 28 -1.56 6.68 4.03
C PRO A 28 -0.62 7.85 3.80
N PRO A 29 -0.97 9.05 4.33
CA PRO A 29 -0.20 10.26 4.05
C PRO A 29 1.27 9.90 4.20
N PRO A 30 2.12 10.29 3.23
CA PRO A 30 3.53 9.96 3.29
C PRO A 30 4.00 10.24 4.71
N PRO A 31 4.62 9.25 5.39
CA PRO A 31 5.03 9.43 6.78
C PRO A 31 5.79 10.76 6.90
N PRO A 32 5.66 11.49 8.02
CA PRO A 32 6.43 12.72 8.25
C PRO A 32 7.92 12.35 8.26
N GLY A 33 8.51 12.33 7.07
CA GLY A 33 9.84 11.78 6.79
C GLY A 33 10.84 12.84 6.36
N GLY A 34 10.46 14.12 6.45
CA GLY A 34 11.42 15.23 6.37
C GLY A 34 12.34 15.24 7.59
N ASP A 35 11.76 15.05 8.78
CA ASP A 35 12.45 15.24 10.06
C ASP A 35 12.56 13.94 10.89
N ASN A 36 12.06 12.80 10.41
CA ASN A 36 12.16 11.53 11.15
C ASN A 36 12.64 10.38 10.26
N LEU A 37 13.52 9.55 10.81
CA LEU A 37 13.90 8.25 10.30
C LEU A 37 12.84 7.24 10.73
N THR A 38 12.19 6.61 9.76
CA THR A 38 11.27 5.49 10.00
C THR A 38 11.98 4.19 9.65
N VAL A 39 11.99 3.23 10.59
CA VAL A 39 12.59 1.90 10.42
C VAL A 39 11.51 0.83 10.50
N LEU A 40 11.31 0.11 9.40
CA LEU A 40 10.52 -1.12 9.35
C LEU A 40 11.45 -2.31 9.54
N SER A 41 11.29 -3.05 10.64
CA SER A 41 12.07 -4.24 10.97
C SER A 41 11.24 -5.50 10.84
N TYR A 42 11.73 -6.47 10.07
CA TYR A 42 11.05 -7.73 9.77
C TYR A 42 11.70 -8.87 10.54
N TYR A 43 10.87 -9.68 11.19
CA TYR A 43 11.32 -10.78 12.05
C TYR A 43 10.73 -12.13 11.61
N ALA A 44 11.56 -13.17 11.71
CA ALA A 44 11.14 -14.56 11.69
C ALA A 44 11.24 -15.12 13.12
N GLY A 45 10.10 -15.16 13.83
CA GLY A 45 10.10 -15.37 15.28
C GLY A 45 10.76 -14.18 15.98
N GLU A 46 11.83 -14.44 16.73
CA GLU A 46 12.61 -13.39 17.43
C GLU A 46 13.83 -12.90 16.63
N THR A 47 14.13 -13.53 15.48
CA THR A 47 15.31 -13.18 14.68
C THR A 47 14.99 -12.07 13.69
N LEU A 48 15.77 -10.99 13.69
CA LEU A 48 15.68 -9.93 12.69
C LEU A 48 16.21 -10.43 11.34
N VAL A 49 15.35 -10.45 10.32
CA VAL A 49 15.66 -10.99 8.98
C VAL A 49 15.73 -9.93 7.89
N GLY A 50 15.26 -8.71 8.14
CA GLY A 50 15.40 -7.60 7.20
C GLY A 50 14.94 -6.28 7.78
N GLN A 51 15.35 -5.18 7.14
CA GLN A 51 14.84 -3.85 7.45
C GLN A 51 14.66 -2.99 6.21
N ARG A 52 13.76 -2.03 6.30
CA ARG A 52 13.56 -0.97 5.33
C ARG A 52 13.48 0.36 6.04
N TRP A 53 14.23 1.35 5.55
CA TRP A 53 14.28 2.67 6.15
C TRP A 53 13.65 3.71 5.22
N PHE A 54 13.12 4.77 5.82
CA PHE A 54 12.49 5.89 5.14
C PHE A 54 12.86 7.19 5.84
N GLY A 55 12.85 8.29 5.09
CA GLY A 55 13.20 9.61 5.60
C GLY A 55 14.71 9.87 5.53
N CYS A 56 15.26 10.44 6.59
CA CYS A 56 16.59 11.05 6.64
C CYS A 56 17.72 10.09 6.24
N ALA A 57 18.59 10.53 5.31
CA ALA A 57 19.88 9.93 4.93
C ALA A 57 20.00 8.41 5.20
N GLN A 58 19.06 7.65 4.65
CA GLN A 58 18.80 6.28 5.08
C GLN A 58 19.47 5.24 4.16
N PRO A 59 19.92 4.09 4.70
CA PRO A 59 20.71 3.11 3.96
C PRO A 59 19.93 2.25 2.95
N GLY A 60 18.61 2.45 2.83
CA GLY A 60 17.72 1.85 1.82
C GLY A 60 16.86 0.73 2.39
N GLN A 61 17.21 -0.49 2.03
CA GLN A 61 16.59 -1.71 2.53
C GLN A 61 17.58 -2.87 2.47
N TRP A 62 17.40 -3.86 3.34
CA TRP A 62 18.19 -5.10 3.31
C TRP A 62 17.38 -6.29 3.82
N GLY A 63 17.85 -7.49 3.48
CA GLY A 63 17.30 -8.74 3.98
C GLY A 63 15.91 -9.07 3.44
N THR A 64 15.18 -9.89 4.20
CA THR A 64 13.84 -10.36 3.86
C THR A 64 12.79 -9.38 4.39
N LEU A 65 11.95 -8.84 3.51
CA LEU A 65 10.91 -7.87 3.86
C LEU A 65 9.54 -8.53 4.10
N GLU A 66 9.57 -9.70 4.73
CA GLU A 66 8.41 -10.54 5.02
C GLU A 66 8.49 -11.05 6.47
N GLY A 67 7.34 -11.35 7.07
CA GLY A 67 7.24 -11.82 8.45
C GLY A 67 6.69 -10.76 9.42
N GLN A 68 7.00 -10.91 10.71
CA GLN A 68 6.49 -10.02 11.75
C GLN A 68 7.15 -8.65 11.65
N LEU A 69 6.33 -7.60 11.53
CA LEU A 69 6.80 -6.23 11.35
C LEU A 69 6.81 -5.46 12.66
N LYS A 70 7.91 -4.75 12.92
CA LYS A 70 8.02 -3.71 13.95
C LYS A 70 8.42 -2.39 13.32
N VAL A 71 7.66 -1.33 13.61
CA VAL A 71 7.94 0.02 13.12
C VAL A 71 8.53 0.86 14.24
N THR A 72 9.60 1.60 13.94
CA THR A 72 10.24 2.53 14.88
C THR A 72 10.43 3.87 14.20
N TRP A 73 10.17 4.95 14.94
CA TRP A 73 10.40 6.31 14.49
C TRP A 73 11.50 6.92 15.35
N THR A 74 12.46 7.54 14.70
CA THR A 74 13.58 8.22 15.36
C THR A 74 13.69 9.62 14.76
N PRO A 75 13.64 10.69 15.57
CA PRO A 75 13.84 12.03 15.06
C PRO A 75 15.26 12.19 14.50
N CYS A 76 15.34 12.97 13.43
CA CYS A 76 16.55 13.55 12.88
C CYS A 76 16.49 15.06 13.16
#